data_AF-A0A8S3KBU6-F1
#
_entry.id   AF-A0A8S3KBU6-F1
#
_cell.length_a   1.000
_cell.length_b   1.000
_cell.length_c   1.000
_cell.angle_alpha   90.00
_cell.angle_beta   90.00
_cell.angle_gamma   90.00
#
_symmetry.space_group_name_H-M   'P 1'
#
loop_
_entity.id
_entity.type
_entity.pdbx_description
1 polymer ?
#
loop_
_entity_poly.entity_id
_entity_poly.type
_entity_poly.pdbx_seq_one_letter_code
_entity_poly.pdbx_strand_id
1 'polypeptide(L)'
;YAIWNSNPRTKSTCSDENNYLCYNHPTKLIYSRSSLYDSLLGHICFLNIRHLEVSIPYSAQLLFIVPRLDRLTSLDVGSESDIDANIALLQLNDLISKTSRLHSLTIGHWDASIIQDLPLHINISSIHRLRLDLQSYHYLKRDRCFNS
;
A
#
# COMPACT_ATOMS: atom_id res chain seq x y z
N TYR A 1 14.17 -6.15 3.25
CA TYR A 1 15.11 -5.39 2.41
C TYR A 1 14.37 -4.26 1.71
N ALA A 2 14.60 -3.01 2.10
CA ALA A 2 14.14 -1.88 1.30
C ALA A 2 15.16 -1.66 0.17
N ILE A 3 14.78 -1.98 -1.08
CA ILE A 3 15.67 -1.74 -2.22
C ILE A 3 15.58 -0.25 -2.55
N TRP A 4 16.58 0.51 -2.07
CA TRP A 4 16.73 1.93 -2.32
C TRP A 4 17.63 2.12 -3.54
N ASN A 5 17.04 2.25 -4.73
CA ASN A 5 17.77 2.66 -5.93
C ASN A 5 17.88 4.19 -5.96
N SER A 6 18.75 4.75 -5.13
CA SER A 6 19.07 6.19 -5.18
C SER A 6 20.50 6.40 -5.65
N ASN A 7 20.63 6.98 -6.84
CA ASN A 7 21.85 7.66 -7.27
C ASN A 7 22.22 8.73 -6.20
N PRO A 8 23.43 8.76 -5.64
CA PRO A 8 23.76 9.53 -4.42
C PRO A 8 23.77 11.06 -4.54
N ARG A 9 23.14 11.66 -5.57
CA ARG A 9 23.28 13.09 -5.89
C ARG A 9 22.05 13.99 -5.68
N THR A 10 20.95 13.53 -5.08
CA THR A 10 19.76 14.39 -4.88
C THR A 10 19.16 14.24 -3.48
N LYS A 11 19.91 14.70 -2.47
CA LYS A 11 19.36 15.00 -1.14
C LYS A 11 18.60 16.32 -1.21
N SER A 12 17.28 16.30 -1.01
CA SER A 12 16.55 17.48 -0.51
C SER A 12 16.39 17.26 0.99
N THR A 13 17.33 17.77 1.77
CA THR A 13 17.35 17.70 3.23
C THR A 13 16.72 18.96 3.81
N CYS A 14 15.39 18.98 3.93
CA CYS A 14 14.75 19.92 4.84
C CYS A 14 14.51 19.15 6.14
N SER A 15 15.40 19.35 7.12
CA SER A 15 15.15 18.92 8.49
C SER A 15 14.03 19.82 9.02
N ASP A 16 12.92 19.23 9.45
CA ASP A 16 11.93 19.98 10.24
C ASP A 16 12.48 20.21 11.66
N GLU A 17 11.96 21.18 12.39
CA GLU A 17 12.39 21.55 13.76
C GLU A 17 12.38 20.37 14.75
N ASN A 18 11.70 19.28 14.39
CA ASN A 18 11.57 18.04 15.16
C ASN A 18 12.56 16.92 14.74
N ASN A 19 13.63 17.23 14.00
CA ASN A 19 14.64 16.25 13.53
C ASN A 19 14.12 15.17 12.56
N TYR A 20 13.00 15.43 11.87
CA TYR A 20 12.46 14.52 10.86
C TYR A 20 13.17 14.72 9.50
N LEU A 21 13.61 13.61 8.91
CA LEU A 21 14.18 13.53 7.57
C LEU A 21 13.08 13.25 6.55
N CYS A 22 12.64 14.29 5.86
CA CYS A 22 11.64 14.18 4.83
C CYS A 22 12.25 14.20 3.43
N TYR A 23 11.86 13.23 2.60
CA TYR A 23 12.37 13.03 1.25
C TYR A 23 11.28 13.33 0.21
N ASN A 24 11.59 14.26 -0.70
CA ASN A 24 10.62 14.74 -1.71
C ASN A 24 10.82 14.15 -3.10
N HIS A 25 11.92 13.43 -3.34
CA HIS A 25 12.21 12.84 -4.65
C HIS A 25 11.60 11.46 -4.88
N PRO A 26 11.54 10.56 -3.87
CA PRO A 26 10.96 9.24 -4.10
C PRO A 26 9.50 9.33 -4.52
N THR A 27 9.15 8.55 -5.54
CA THR A 27 7.78 8.44 -6.07
C THR A 27 7.19 7.04 -5.88
N LYS A 28 8.03 6.02 -5.66
CA LYS A 28 7.65 4.66 -5.31
C LYS A 28 8.20 4.30 -3.94
N LEU A 29 7.37 3.68 -3.08
CA LEU A 29 7.77 3.09 -1.82
C LEU A 29 7.28 1.65 -1.75
N ILE A 30 8.14 0.76 -1.24
CA ILE A 30 7.79 -0.62 -0.88
C ILE A 30 7.91 -0.73 0.63
N TYR A 31 6.81 -1.01 1.30
CA TYR A 31 6.70 -1.09 2.75
C TYR A 31 6.30 -2.50 3.17
N SER A 32 7.16 -3.14 3.96
CA SER A 32 6.89 -4.47 4.53
C SER A 32 7.21 -4.47 6.01
N ARG A 33 6.35 -5.10 6.81
CA ARG A 33 6.44 -5.11 8.28
C ARG A 33 7.78 -5.66 8.79
N SER A 34 8.34 -6.65 8.11
CA SER A 34 9.62 -7.31 8.46
C SER A 34 10.87 -6.47 8.15
N SER A 35 10.72 -5.34 7.44
CA SER A 35 11.86 -4.65 6.84
C SER A 35 12.47 -3.53 7.67
N LEU A 36 11.88 -3.15 8.81
CA LEU A 36 12.19 -1.88 9.46
C LEU A 36 12.15 -2.01 11.00
N TYR A 37 13.26 -1.66 11.67
CA TYR A 37 13.32 -1.52 13.12
C TYR A 37 12.51 -0.29 13.56
N ASP A 38 11.56 -0.47 14.48
CA ASP A 38 10.60 0.55 14.97
C ASP A 38 11.24 1.87 15.41
N SER A 39 12.50 1.87 15.85
CA SER A 39 13.18 3.06 16.39
C SER A 39 13.65 4.07 15.34
N LEU A 40 13.80 3.67 14.07
CA LEU A 40 14.28 4.57 13.00
C LEU A 40 13.14 5.19 12.18
N LEU A 41 11.95 4.61 12.23
CA LEU A 41 10.81 5.01 11.40
C LEU A 41 10.06 6.23 11.92
N GLY A 42 10.19 6.53 13.21
CA GLY A 42 9.59 7.71 13.82
C GLY A 42 10.17 9.03 13.33
N HIS A 43 11.19 9.05 12.46
CA HIS A 43 11.87 10.27 12.02
C HIS A 43 12.06 10.37 10.50
N ILE A 44 11.42 9.52 9.69
CA ILE A 44 11.53 9.59 8.23
C ILE A 44 10.17 9.73 7.57
N CYS A 45 10.09 10.57 6.55
CA CYS A 45 8.85 10.78 5.80
C CYS A 45 9.12 10.92 4.29
N PHE A 46 8.14 10.56 3.45
CA PHE A 46 8.21 10.66 2.00
C PHE A 46 7.00 11.44 1.47
N LEU A 47 7.22 12.67 1.00
CA LEU A 47 6.11 13.61 0.70
C LEU A 47 5.50 13.45 -0.71
N ASN A 48 6.18 12.75 -1.60
CA ASN A 48 5.83 12.68 -3.03
C ASN A 48 5.64 11.25 -3.55
N ILE A 49 5.38 10.30 -2.65
CA ILE A 49 5.01 8.93 -3.06
C ILE A 49 3.71 8.98 -3.85
N ARG A 50 3.73 8.36 -5.03
CA ARG A 50 2.58 8.16 -5.93
C ARG A 50 2.25 6.68 -6.14
N HIS A 51 3.22 5.81 -5.88
CA HIS A 51 3.10 4.36 -5.97
C HIS A 51 3.50 3.75 -4.62
N LEU A 52 2.56 3.11 -3.95
CA LEU A 52 2.82 2.41 -2.70
C LEU A 52 2.59 0.91 -2.90
N GLU A 53 3.55 0.11 -2.46
CA GLU A 53 3.45 -1.33 -2.34
C GLU A 53 3.53 -1.66 -0.84
N VAL A 54 2.51 -2.31 -0.29
CA VAL A 54 2.36 -2.51 1.15
C VAL A 54 1.87 -3.92 1.46
N SER A 55 2.49 -4.57 2.45
CA SER A 55 1.98 -5.83 3.02
C SER A 55 1.09 -5.53 4.22
N ILE A 56 -0.10 -6.11 4.24
CA ILE A 56 -1.02 -6.12 5.38
C ILE A 56 -0.73 -7.36 6.24
N PRO A 57 -0.64 -7.21 7.58
CA PRO A 57 -0.96 -6.01 8.33
C PRO A 57 0.18 -4.99 8.32
N TYR A 58 -0.15 -3.70 8.16
CA TYR A 58 0.84 -2.63 8.29
C TYR A 58 0.82 -1.99 9.69
N SER A 59 1.97 -1.44 10.10
CA SER A 59 2.11 -0.67 11.33
C SER A 59 1.52 0.72 11.17
N ALA A 60 0.97 1.29 12.24
CA ALA A 60 0.49 2.68 12.27
C ALA A 60 1.57 3.69 11.83
N GLN A 61 2.86 3.31 11.90
CA GLN A 61 3.97 4.11 11.41
C GLN A 61 3.93 4.42 9.91
N LEU A 62 3.26 3.59 9.10
CA LEU A 62 3.10 3.84 7.67
C LEU A 62 2.52 5.24 7.40
N LEU A 63 1.61 5.72 8.26
CA LEU A 63 0.98 7.03 8.11
C LEU A 63 1.95 8.18 8.40
N PHE A 64 2.97 7.97 9.24
CA PHE A 64 4.04 8.95 9.45
C PHE A 64 5.05 8.95 8.30
N ILE A 65 5.35 7.76 7.76
CA ILE A 65 6.29 7.58 6.65
C ILE A 65 5.71 8.10 5.33
N VAL A 66 4.41 7.90 5.10
CA VAL A 66 3.69 8.36 3.90
C VAL A 66 2.51 9.23 4.32
N PRO A 67 2.76 10.48 4.75
CA PRO A 67 1.71 11.34 5.30
C PRO A 67 0.69 11.83 4.27
N ARG A 68 0.96 11.63 2.97
CA ARG A 68 0.13 12.11 1.85
C ARG A 68 -0.44 10.96 1.01
N LEU A 69 -1.18 10.06 1.66
CA LEU A 69 -1.85 8.94 0.97
C LEU A 69 -2.86 9.41 -0.07
N ASP A 70 -3.44 10.59 0.09
CA ASP A 70 -4.35 11.25 -0.86
C ASP A 70 -3.72 11.48 -2.25
N ARG A 71 -2.38 11.48 -2.33
CA ARG A 71 -1.62 11.65 -3.56
C ARG A 71 -1.30 10.34 -4.28
N LEU A 72 -1.61 9.19 -3.67
CA LEU A 72 -1.36 7.92 -4.32
C LEU A 72 -2.20 7.78 -5.58
N THR A 73 -1.52 7.41 -6.65
CA THR A 73 -2.13 7.07 -7.94
C THR A 73 -2.13 5.56 -8.17
N SER A 74 -1.28 4.82 -7.45
CA SER A 74 -1.16 3.37 -7.51
C SER A 74 -0.93 2.81 -6.13
N LEU A 75 -1.65 1.74 -5.80
CA LEU A 75 -1.53 1.00 -4.56
C LEU A 75 -1.45 -0.49 -4.90
N ASP A 76 -0.45 -1.17 -4.38
CA ASP A 76 -0.29 -2.62 -4.45
C ASP A 76 -0.32 -3.17 -3.03
N VAL A 77 -1.27 -4.07 -2.75
CA VAL A 77 -1.53 -4.57 -1.42
C VAL A 77 -1.30 -6.08 -1.38
N GLY A 78 -0.24 -6.46 -0.68
CA GLY A 78 0.06 -7.82 -0.27
C GLY A 78 -0.65 -8.21 1.02
N SER A 79 -0.86 -9.51 1.23
CA SER A 79 -1.17 -10.06 2.56
C SER A 79 0.01 -10.90 3.05
N GLU A 80 0.38 -10.77 4.32
CA GLU A 80 1.21 -11.78 4.98
C GLU A 80 0.40 -13.08 5.13
N SER A 81 1.09 -14.22 5.17
CA SER A 81 0.46 -15.51 5.43
C SER A 81 -0.11 -15.53 6.86
N ASP A 82 -1.24 -16.22 7.04
CA ASP A 82 -1.88 -16.48 8.34
C ASP A 82 -2.56 -15.29 9.04
N ILE A 83 -2.85 -14.19 8.33
CA ILE A 83 -3.66 -13.11 8.89
C ILE A 83 -5.16 -13.38 8.81
N ASP A 84 -5.90 -12.95 9.84
CA ASP A 84 -7.36 -12.92 9.85
C ASP A 84 -7.91 -12.07 8.68
N ALA A 85 -8.79 -12.68 7.89
CA ALA A 85 -9.45 -12.06 6.74
C ALA A 85 -10.09 -10.70 7.07
N ASN A 86 -10.77 -10.60 8.21
CA ASN A 86 -11.46 -9.38 8.62
C ASN A 86 -10.46 -8.26 8.93
N ILE A 87 -9.36 -8.57 9.60
CA ILE A 87 -8.29 -7.59 9.88
C ILE A 87 -7.72 -7.08 8.56
N ALA A 88 -7.44 -7.99 7.63
CA ALA A 88 -6.88 -7.63 6.33
C ALA A 88 -7.83 -6.71 5.54
N LEU A 89 -9.12 -7.06 5.50
CA LEU A 89 -10.15 -6.26 4.83
C LEU A 89 -10.36 -4.89 5.48
N LEU A 90 -10.36 -4.82 6.82
CA LEU A 90 -10.46 -3.54 7.54
C LEU A 90 -9.30 -2.60 7.20
N GLN A 91 -8.07 -3.11 7.18
CA GLN A 91 -6.90 -2.30 6.83
C GLN A 91 -6.86 -1.90 5.35
N LEU A 92 -7.29 -2.78 4.45
CA LEU A 92 -7.43 -2.44 3.03
C LEU A 92 -8.44 -1.31 2.84
N ASN A 93 -9.61 -1.40 3.48
CA ASN A 93 -10.63 -0.36 3.43
C ASN A 93 -10.14 0.97 4.01
N ASP A 94 -9.43 0.94 5.13
CA ASP A 94 -8.81 2.14 5.72
C ASP A 94 -7.83 2.81 4.74
N LEU A 95 -6.93 2.03 4.10
CA LEU A 95 -6.01 2.56 3.10
C LEU A 95 -6.75 3.18 1.92
N ILE A 96 -7.68 2.46 1.32
CA ILE A 96 -8.41 2.93 0.14
C ILE A 96 -9.20 4.22 0.47
N SER A 97 -9.82 4.29 1.65
CA SER A 97 -10.56 5.47 2.08
C SER A 97 -9.70 6.75 2.16
N LYS A 98 -8.39 6.59 2.34
CA LYS A 98 -7.40 7.68 2.41
C LYS A 98 -6.79 8.03 1.05
N THR A 99 -7.03 7.23 0.01
CA THR A 99 -6.43 7.41 -1.33
C THR A 99 -7.45 7.94 -2.34
N SER A 100 -7.77 9.23 -2.28
CA SER A 100 -8.81 9.83 -3.13
C SER A 100 -8.48 9.85 -4.63
N ARG A 101 -7.18 9.83 -4.99
CA ARG A 101 -6.69 9.93 -6.38
C ARG A 101 -6.21 8.61 -6.96
N LEU A 102 -6.57 7.50 -6.33
CA LEU A 102 -6.08 6.19 -6.70
C LEU A 102 -6.59 5.78 -8.07
N HIS A 103 -5.70 5.56 -9.04
CA HIS A 103 -6.06 5.12 -10.39
C HIS A 103 -5.85 3.62 -10.60
N SER A 104 -4.91 3.03 -9.86
CA SER A 104 -4.56 1.61 -9.94
C SER A 104 -4.56 0.98 -8.56
N LEU A 105 -5.27 -0.12 -8.40
CA LEU A 105 -5.25 -0.96 -7.21
C LEU A 105 -4.88 -2.39 -7.63
N THR A 106 -3.81 -2.90 -7.06
CA THR A 106 -3.43 -4.32 -7.14
C THR A 106 -3.63 -4.94 -5.76
N ILE A 107 -4.28 -6.10 -5.71
CA ILE A 107 -4.40 -6.92 -4.51
C ILE A 107 -3.75 -8.25 -4.87
N GLY A 108 -2.61 -8.57 -4.26
CA GLY A 108 -1.80 -9.73 -4.62
C GLY A 108 -1.41 -10.57 -3.42
N HIS A 109 -1.25 -11.88 -3.57
CA HIS A 109 -0.84 -12.80 -2.48
C HIS A 109 -1.85 -12.92 -1.33
N TRP A 110 -3.13 -12.76 -1.62
CA TRP A 110 -4.20 -13.04 -0.66
C TRP A 110 -4.70 -14.48 -0.86
N ASP A 111 -5.08 -15.13 0.24
CA ASP A 111 -5.84 -16.38 0.14
C ASP A 111 -7.17 -16.10 -0.58
N ALA A 112 -7.54 -17.01 -1.48
CA ALA A 112 -8.78 -16.95 -2.24
C ALA A 112 -10.02 -16.90 -1.34
N SER A 113 -9.94 -17.44 -0.11
CA SER A 113 -10.99 -17.33 0.91
C SER A 113 -11.27 -15.87 1.30
N ILE A 114 -10.23 -15.05 1.49
CA ILE A 114 -10.33 -13.64 1.91
C ILE A 114 -10.96 -12.78 0.80
N ILE A 115 -10.68 -13.10 -0.47
CA ILE A 115 -11.24 -12.36 -1.61
C ILE A 115 -12.75 -12.62 -1.78
N GLN A 116 -13.28 -13.76 -1.33
CA GLN A 116 -14.73 -13.99 -1.38
C GLN A 116 -15.51 -13.06 -0.46
N ASP A 117 -14.88 -12.65 0.64
CA ASP A 117 -15.44 -11.74 1.64
C ASP A 117 -15.06 -10.28 1.38
N LEU A 118 -14.32 -9.99 0.30
CA LEU A 118 -13.95 -8.63 -0.06
C LEU A 118 -15.23 -7.82 -0.30
N PRO A 119 -15.53 -6.82 0.55
CA PRO A 119 -16.73 -6.03 0.36
C PRO A 119 -16.56 -5.28 -0.97
N LEU A 120 -17.41 -5.61 -1.95
CA LEU A 120 -17.53 -4.95 -3.25
C LEU A 120 -17.89 -3.45 -3.14
N HIS A 121 -17.95 -2.90 -1.93
CA HIS A 121 -18.19 -1.49 -1.62
C HIS A 121 -16.90 -0.65 -1.64
N ILE A 122 -15.91 -1.01 -2.45
CA ILE A 122 -14.91 -0.04 -2.84
C ILE A 122 -15.67 1.03 -3.63
N ASN A 123 -15.74 2.26 -3.11
CA ASN A 123 -16.33 3.38 -3.84
C ASN A 123 -15.29 3.87 -4.86
N ILE A 124 -15.26 3.20 -6.01
CA ILE A 124 -14.20 3.23 -7.04
C ILE A 124 -14.39 4.39 -8.05
N SER A 125 -14.92 5.54 -7.66
CA SER A 125 -15.14 6.60 -8.67
C SER A 125 -13.84 7.09 -9.34
N SER A 126 -12.67 6.84 -8.73
CA SER A 126 -11.35 7.21 -9.26
C SER A 126 -10.43 6.05 -9.70
N ILE A 127 -10.73 4.78 -9.35
CA ILE A 127 -9.85 3.63 -9.72
C ILE A 127 -10.23 3.12 -11.10
N HIS A 128 -9.31 3.25 -12.04
CA HIS A 128 -9.51 2.86 -13.44
C HIS A 128 -9.01 1.45 -13.71
N ARG A 129 -8.16 0.90 -12.83
CA ARG A 129 -7.54 -0.42 -12.99
C ARG A 129 -7.55 -1.16 -11.66
N LEU A 130 -8.26 -2.28 -11.62
CA LEU A 130 -8.23 -3.24 -10.52
C LEU A 130 -7.57 -4.52 -11.02
N ARG A 131 -6.50 -4.95 -10.34
CA ARG A 131 -5.83 -6.23 -10.60
C ARG A 131 -5.88 -7.09 -9.35
N LEU A 132 -6.36 -8.32 -9.50
CA LEU A 132 -6.34 -9.33 -8.45
C LEU A 132 -5.29 -10.38 -8.85
N ASP A 133 -4.17 -10.41 -8.14
CA ASP A 133 -3.09 -11.39 -8.33
C ASP A 133 -3.19 -12.47 -7.26
N LEU A 134 -4.16 -13.35 -7.47
CA LEU A 134 -4.45 -14.44 -6.55
C LEU A 134 -3.39 -15.53 -6.68
N GLN A 135 -2.81 -15.92 -5.54
CA GLN A 135 -2.13 -17.20 -5.44
C GLN A 135 -3.19 -18.31 -5.45
N SER A 136 -3.75 -18.60 -6.63
CA SER A 136 -4.67 -19.73 -6.79
C SER A 136 -3.90 -20.98 -7.17
N TYR A 137 -3.80 -21.93 -6.23
CA TYR A 137 -4.13 -23.30 -6.63
C TYR A 137 -5.63 -23.29 -6.91
N HIS A 138 -5.99 -23.26 -8.20
CA HIS A 138 -7.32 -23.53 -8.80
C HIS A 138 -8.55 -23.01 -8.02
N TYR A 139 -9.37 -22.09 -8.53
CA TYR A 139 -10.85 -22.00 -8.27
C TYR A 139 -11.50 -20.64 -8.59
N LEU A 140 -10.91 -19.75 -9.39
CA LEU A 140 -11.74 -18.74 -10.05
C LEU A 140 -12.52 -19.40 -11.19
N LYS A 141 -13.69 -19.96 -10.87
CA LYS A 141 -14.71 -20.30 -11.88
C LYS A 141 -15.08 -19.02 -12.64
N ARG A 142 -15.09 -19.18 -13.96
CA ARG A 142 -15.20 -18.16 -15.03
C ARG A 142 -16.46 -17.29 -15.01
N ASP A 143 -17.33 -17.45 -14.02
CA ASP A 143 -18.70 -16.92 -14.05
C ASP A 143 -18.87 -15.59 -13.28
N ARG A 144 -17.79 -14.98 -12.78
CA ARG A 144 -17.85 -13.70 -12.04
C ARG A 144 -16.92 -12.61 -12.57
N CYS A 145 -16.69 -12.57 -13.88
CA CYS A 145 -16.18 -11.35 -14.51
C CYS A 145 -17.34 -10.35 -14.61
N PHE A 146 -17.30 -9.30 -13.80
CA PHE A 146 -18.26 -8.19 -13.84
C PHE A 146 -18.23 -7.52 -15.22
N ASN A 147 -19.38 -7.50 -15.88
CA ASN A 147 -19.65 -6.53 -16.93
C ASN A 147 -19.86 -5.15 -16.29
N SER A 148 -19.20 -4.16 -16.87
CA SER A 148 -19.34 -2.72 -16.64
C SER A 148 -20.78 -2.23 -16.65
#